data_AF-A0A973CWF6-F1
#
_entry.id   AF-A0A973CWF6-F1
#
_cell.length_a   1.000
_cell.length_b   1.000
_cell.length_c   1.000
_cell.angle_alpha   90.00
_cell.angle_beta   90.00
_cell.angle_gamma   90.00
#
_symmetry.space_group_name_H-M   'P 1'
#
loop_
_entity.id
_entity.type
_entity.pdbx_description
1 polymer ?
#
loop_
_entity_poly.entity_id
_entity_poly.type
_entity_poly.pdbx_seq_one_letter_code
_entity_poly.pdbx_strand_id
1 'polypeptide(L)'
;MIDSKPDSVADSDPRRLRALLLRANELAAEHRLHSVVVGMSGFPGDRLFPEFVDYVGSALRIDDAIFRMTRERAVLLLTDVDLDSARAVMERVRGDFCDRFPTARDPAIGLGYFEVDPEFGEVALKQVLPGIFEASAQAH
;
A
#
# COMPACT_ATOMS: atom_id res chain seq x y z
N MET A 1 -14.74 8.36 33.47
CA MET A 1 -13.89 9.03 32.46
C MET A 1 -13.46 7.95 31.49
N ILE A 2 -14.31 7.67 30.50
CA ILE A 2 -14.06 6.63 29.50
C ILE A 2 -13.60 7.39 28.28
N ASP A 3 -12.29 7.39 28.07
CA ASP A 3 -11.65 7.97 26.89
C ASP A 3 -12.01 7.05 25.72
N SER A 4 -13.08 7.41 25.02
CA SER A 4 -13.44 6.79 23.75
C SER A 4 -12.28 7.02 22.79
N LYS A 5 -11.44 6.00 22.58
CA LYS A 5 -10.54 5.96 21.42
C LYS A 5 -11.38 6.35 20.20
N PRO A 6 -10.99 7.36 19.42
CA PRO A 6 -11.65 7.55 18.14
C PRO A 6 -11.40 6.27 17.35
N ASP A 7 -12.47 5.52 17.07
CA ASP A 7 -12.53 4.70 15.87
C ASP A 7 -12.07 5.61 14.74
N SER A 8 -10.81 5.46 14.32
CA SER A 8 -10.30 6.13 13.14
C SER A 8 -11.10 5.56 11.99
N VAL A 9 -12.21 6.24 11.70
CA VAL A 9 -13.00 6.09 10.49
C VAL A 9 -12.00 5.93 9.37
N ALA A 10 -12.07 4.76 8.74
CA ALA A 10 -11.24 4.40 7.60
C ALA A 10 -11.09 5.63 6.71
N ASP A 11 -9.85 5.94 6.36
CA ASP A 11 -9.48 6.99 5.43
C ASP A 11 -9.96 6.57 4.03
N SER A 12 -11.27 6.47 3.84
CA SER A 12 -11.93 5.87 2.69
C SER A 12 -12.35 6.91 1.67
N ASP A 13 -11.91 8.17 1.80
CA ASP A 13 -12.26 9.21 0.83
C ASP A 13 -11.63 8.87 -0.53
N PRO A 14 -12.42 8.52 -1.56
CA PRO A 14 -11.90 8.19 -2.88
C PRO A 14 -11.12 9.34 -3.52
N ARG A 15 -11.33 10.58 -3.05
CA ARG A 15 -10.57 11.76 -3.50
C ARG A 15 -9.11 11.69 -3.07
N ARG A 16 -8.81 11.12 -1.90
CA ARG A 16 -7.43 10.94 -1.43
C ARG A 16 -6.69 9.90 -2.25
N LEU A 17 -7.35 8.77 -2.55
CA LEU A 17 -6.77 7.78 -3.46
C LEU A 17 -6.52 8.34 -4.87
N ARG A 18 -7.42 9.19 -5.37
CA ARG A 18 -7.18 9.94 -6.62
C ARG A 18 -5.98 10.88 -6.50
N ALA A 19 -5.87 11.63 -5.41
CA ALA A 19 -4.75 12.55 -5.18
C ALA A 19 -3.40 11.80 -5.12
N LEU A 20 -3.39 10.59 -4.55
CA LEU A 20 -2.19 9.74 -4.55
C LEU A 20 -1.75 9.33 -5.95
N LEU A 21 -2.69 8.89 -6.79
CA LEU A 21 -2.34 8.56 -8.17
C LEU A 21 -1.97 9.79 -8.99
N LEU A 22 -2.63 10.92 -8.75
CA LEU A 22 -2.26 12.18 -9.41
C LEU A 22 -0.82 12.55 -9.07
N ARG A 23 -0.43 12.44 -7.79
CA ARG A 23 0.96 12.65 -7.35
C ARG A 23 1.93 11.69 -8.04
N ALA A 24 1.58 10.40 -8.17
CA ALA A 24 2.41 9.43 -8.88
C ALA A 24 2.61 9.83 -10.36
N ASN A 25 1.54 10.27 -11.03
CA ASN A 25 1.60 10.76 -12.41
C ASN A 25 2.42 12.05 -12.54
N GLU A 26 2.29 12.99 -11.59
CA GLU A 26 3.08 14.23 -11.55
C GLU A 26 4.58 13.92 -11.38
N LEU A 27 4.94 13.03 -10.45
CA LEU A 27 6.33 12.58 -10.25
C LEU A 27 6.91 11.93 -11.52
N ALA A 28 6.12 11.09 -12.19
CA ALA A 28 6.52 10.45 -13.42
C ALA A 28 6.69 11.46 -14.58
N ALA A 29 5.72 12.36 -14.76
CA ALA A 29 5.71 13.30 -15.88
C ALA A 29 6.71 14.45 -15.73
N GLU A 30 6.78 15.07 -14.55
CA GLU A 30 7.59 16.29 -14.32
C GLU A 30 9.02 15.95 -13.90
N HIS A 31 9.20 14.87 -13.14
CA HIS A 31 10.48 14.53 -12.53
C HIS A 31 11.12 13.26 -13.12
N ARG A 32 10.42 12.54 -14.02
CA ARG A 32 10.87 11.26 -14.60
C ARG A 32 11.23 10.22 -13.54
N LEU A 33 10.48 10.21 -12.44
CA LEU A 33 10.67 9.27 -11.34
C LEU A 33 9.73 8.08 -11.50
N HIS A 34 10.25 6.88 -11.33
CA HIS A 34 9.45 5.67 -11.24
C HIS A 34 8.71 5.65 -9.90
N SER A 35 7.45 5.25 -9.92
CA SER A 35 6.67 5.04 -8.70
C SER A 35 5.95 3.71 -8.79
N VAL A 36 5.80 3.01 -7.68
CA VAL A 36 5.08 1.73 -7.62
C VAL A 36 3.89 1.85 -6.70
N VAL A 37 2.73 1.48 -7.22
CA VAL A 37 1.50 1.30 -6.45
C VAL A 37 1.41 -0.16 -6.01
N VAL A 38 1.35 -0.38 -4.71
CA VAL A 38 1.24 -1.69 -4.08
C VAL A 38 -0.16 -1.85 -3.49
N GLY A 39 -0.89 -2.87 -3.95
CA GLY A 39 -2.14 -3.31 -3.34
C GLY A 39 -1.87 -4.35 -2.28
N MET A 40 -2.45 -4.15 -1.09
CA MET A 40 -2.34 -5.06 0.04
C MET A 40 -3.73 -5.61 0.39
N SER A 41 -3.85 -6.92 0.54
CA SER A 41 -5.11 -7.57 0.93
C SER A 41 -4.92 -8.61 2.04
N GLY A 42 -5.72 -8.49 3.10
CA GLY A 42 -5.86 -9.49 4.15
C GLY A 42 -7.08 -10.38 3.91
N PHE A 43 -7.18 -11.47 4.67
CA PHE A 43 -8.38 -12.30 4.67
C PHE A 43 -9.49 -11.69 5.55
N PRO A 44 -10.77 -12.00 5.30
CA PRO A 44 -11.88 -11.50 6.13
C PRO A 44 -11.71 -11.88 7.61
N GLY A 45 -11.77 -10.88 8.48
CA GLY A 45 -11.61 -11.07 9.92
C GLY A 45 -10.15 -11.12 10.41
N ASP A 46 -9.17 -10.91 9.52
CA ASP A 46 -7.78 -10.76 9.92
C ASP A 46 -7.61 -9.58 10.89
N ARG A 47 -6.97 -9.87 12.02
CA ARG A 47 -6.64 -8.87 13.04
C ARG A 47 -5.21 -8.33 12.89
N LEU A 48 -4.34 -9.07 12.21
CA LEU A 48 -2.96 -8.68 11.96
C LEU A 48 -2.85 -7.72 10.79
N PHE A 49 -3.70 -7.83 9.76
CA PHE A 49 -3.64 -6.93 8.60
C PHE A 49 -3.71 -5.43 8.97
N PRO A 50 -4.64 -4.97 9.83
CA PRO A 50 -4.63 -3.57 10.26
C PRO A 50 -3.33 -3.17 10.96
N GLU A 51 -2.80 -4.02 11.84
CA GLU A 51 -1.53 -3.76 12.55
C GLU A 51 -0.35 -3.70 11.59
N PHE A 52 -0.33 -4.57 10.57
CA PHE A 52 0.67 -4.56 9.51
C PHE A 52 0.59 -3.28 8.68
N VAL A 53 -0.61 -2.85 8.28
CA VAL A 53 -0.80 -1.59 7.53
C VAL A 53 -0.35 -0.38 8.35
N ASP A 54 -0.65 -0.35 9.64
CA ASP A 54 -0.18 0.71 10.54
C ASP A 54 1.34 0.69 10.68
N TYR A 55 1.93 -0.50 10.76
CA TYR A 55 3.38 -0.68 10.79
C TYR A 55 4.05 -0.19 9.52
N VAL A 56 3.56 -0.60 8.35
CA VAL A 56 4.03 -0.14 7.04
C VAL A 56 4.01 1.37 7.02
N GLY A 57 2.88 2.00 7.37
CA GLY A 57 2.74 3.46 7.44
C GLY A 57 3.79 4.14 8.33
N SER A 58 4.19 3.50 9.43
CA SER A 58 5.25 4.02 10.31
C SER A 58 6.68 3.89 9.76
N ALA A 59 6.89 3.02 8.77
CA ALA A 59 8.20 2.72 8.16
C ALA A 59 8.44 3.45 6.83
N LEU A 60 7.44 4.19 6.34
CA LEU A 60 7.47 4.90 5.06
C LEU A 60 8.40 6.12 5.09
N ARG A 61 8.95 6.45 3.92
CA ARG A 61 9.62 7.74 3.70
C ARG A 61 8.56 8.85 3.63
N ILE A 62 9.02 10.10 3.73
CA ILE A 62 8.13 11.28 3.68
C ILE A 62 7.33 11.38 2.37
N ASP A 63 7.90 10.87 1.28
CA ASP A 63 7.29 10.95 -0.05
C ASP A 63 6.39 9.75 -0.38
N ASP A 64 6.57 8.63 0.32
CA ASP A 64 5.69 7.48 0.24
C ASP A 64 4.38 7.74 0.97
N ALA A 65 3.31 7.05 0.57
CA ALA A 65 2.02 7.25 1.19
C ALA A 65 1.14 6.02 1.17
N ILE A 66 0.38 5.81 2.24
CA ILE A 66 -0.54 4.67 2.40
C ILE A 66 -1.98 5.15 2.53
N PHE A 67 -2.89 4.39 1.91
CA PHE A 67 -4.32 4.63 1.90
C PHE A 67 -5.05 3.36 2.28
N ARG A 68 -5.74 3.37 3.42
CA ARG A 68 -6.55 2.23 3.88
C ARG A 68 -7.95 2.32 3.25
N MET A 69 -8.23 1.42 2.31
CA MET A 69 -9.54 1.38 1.65
C MET A 69 -10.61 0.79 2.57
N THR A 70 -10.34 -0.40 3.09
CA THR A 70 -11.20 -1.16 4.00
C THR A 70 -10.37 -1.75 5.12
N ARG A 71 -11.01 -2.49 6.03
CA ARG A 71 -10.29 -3.20 7.10
C ARG A 71 -9.30 -4.23 6.56
N GLU A 72 -9.58 -4.82 5.40
CA GLU A 72 -8.79 -5.88 4.77
C GLU A 72 -8.06 -5.43 3.51
N ARG A 73 -8.15 -4.14 3.12
CA ARG A 73 -7.53 -3.64 1.89
C ARG A 73 -6.88 -2.29 2.09
N ALA A 74 -5.66 -2.17 1.57
CA ALA A 74 -4.91 -0.93 1.57
C ALA A 74 -4.12 -0.78 0.26
N VAL A 75 -3.81 0.46 -0.09
CA VAL A 75 -2.98 0.84 -1.23
C VAL A 75 -1.80 1.63 -0.70
N LEU A 76 -0.59 1.29 -1.14
CA LEU A 76 0.64 1.98 -0.81
C LEU A 76 1.22 2.55 -2.11
N LEU A 77 1.64 3.81 -2.08
CA LEU A 77 2.44 4.43 -3.12
C LEU A 77 3.88 4.50 -2.61
N LEU A 78 4.78 3.83 -3.31
CA LEU A 78 6.22 3.97 -3.14
C LEU A 78 6.75 4.86 -4.26
N THR A 79 7.49 5.90 -3.89
CA THR A 79 8.03 6.89 -4.82
C THR A 79 9.52 6.66 -5.05
N ASP A 80 10.02 7.03 -6.23
CA ASP A 80 11.43 6.89 -6.62
C ASP A 80 11.93 5.43 -6.50
N VAL A 81 11.11 4.48 -6.96
CA VAL A 81 11.42 3.06 -6.98
C VAL A 81 10.85 2.38 -8.22
N ASP A 82 11.57 1.38 -8.72
CA ASP A 82 11.09 0.41 -9.69
C ASP A 82 10.42 -0.79 -9.00
N LEU A 83 9.88 -1.72 -9.80
CA LEU A 83 9.17 -2.90 -9.30
C LEU A 83 10.03 -3.78 -8.39
N ASP A 84 11.30 -4.01 -8.74
CA ASP A 84 12.20 -4.88 -7.97
C ASP A 84 12.56 -4.24 -6.62
N SER A 85 12.81 -2.93 -6.62
CA SER A 85 13.06 -2.16 -5.40
C SER A 85 11.84 -2.13 -4.51
N ALA A 86 10.64 -1.96 -5.07
CA ALA A 86 9.39 -2.00 -4.31
C ALA A 86 9.18 -3.36 -3.64
N ARG A 87 9.47 -4.47 -4.33
CA ARG A 87 9.41 -5.82 -3.75
C ARG A 87 10.39 -5.99 -2.60
N ALA A 88 11.64 -5.54 -2.78
CA ALA A 88 12.66 -5.60 -1.74
C ALA A 88 12.27 -4.78 -0.50
N VAL A 89 11.67 -3.59 -0.69
CA VAL A 89 11.14 -2.77 0.41
C VAL A 89 10.05 -3.53 1.16
N MET A 90 9.06 -4.10 0.46
CA MET A 90 7.96 -4.82 1.08
C MET A 90 8.42 -6.09 1.81
N GLU A 91 9.36 -6.83 1.25
CA GLU A 91 9.94 -8.01 1.88
C GLU A 91 10.68 -7.64 3.17
N ARG A 92 11.48 -6.58 3.15
CA ARG A 92 12.18 -6.06 4.32
C ARG A 92 11.20 -5.62 5.41
N VAL A 93 10.20 -4.82 5.05
CA VAL A 93 9.19 -4.32 6.02
C VAL A 93 8.41 -5.49 6.63
N ARG A 94 8.08 -6.52 5.84
CA ARG A 94 7.45 -7.75 6.33
C ARG A 94 8.36 -8.52 7.27
N GLY A 95 9.64 -8.67 6.95
CA GLY A 95 10.63 -9.28 7.83
C GLY A 95 10.74 -8.55 9.17
N ASP A 96 10.94 -7.23 9.13
CA ASP A 96 11.04 -6.39 10.32
C ASP A 96 9.77 -6.48 11.19
N PHE A 97 8.58 -6.58 10.57
CA PHE A 97 7.33 -6.79 11.29
C PHE A 97 7.30 -8.15 11.99
N CYS A 98 7.64 -9.24 11.30
CA CYS A 98 7.68 -10.58 11.89
C CYS A 98 8.67 -10.69 13.05
N ASP A 99 9.83 -10.04 12.96
CA ASP A 99 10.83 -10.01 14.02
C ASP A 99 10.33 -9.26 15.26
N ARG A 100 9.59 -8.16 15.07
CA ARG A 100 9.02 -7.36 16.16
C ARG A 100 7.76 -7.95 16.76
N PHE A 101 7.00 -8.75 15.99
CA PHE A 101 5.77 -9.39 16.42
C PHE A 101 5.85 -10.91 16.21
N PRO A 102 6.54 -11.65 17.09
CA PRO A 102 6.82 -13.09 16.91
C PRO A 102 5.59 -13.99 16.87
N THR A 103 4.43 -13.48 17.31
CA THR A 103 3.12 -14.16 17.22
C THR A 103 2.48 -14.04 15.84
N ALA A 104 2.96 -13.13 15.00
CA ALA A 104 2.51 -12.91 13.63
C ALA A 104 3.42 -13.63 12.62
N ARG A 105 3.79 -14.90 12.89
CA ARG A 105 4.63 -15.67 11.97
C ARG A 105 3.91 -15.81 10.62
N ASP A 106 4.47 -15.15 9.62
CA ASP A 106 4.00 -15.14 8.23
C ASP A 106 2.55 -14.64 8.10
N PRO A 107 2.32 -13.32 8.21
CA PRO A 107 0.99 -12.77 8.04
C PRO A 107 0.54 -13.04 6.60
N ALA A 108 -0.60 -13.72 6.44
CA ALA A 108 -1.20 -14.03 5.14
C ALA A 108 -1.70 -12.74 4.48
N ILE A 109 -0.78 -12.00 3.87
CA ILE A 109 -1.03 -10.72 3.23
C ILE A 109 -0.72 -10.87 1.75
N GLY A 110 -1.77 -10.73 0.95
CA GLY A 110 -1.66 -10.67 -0.49
C GLY A 110 -1.06 -9.34 -0.92
N LEU A 111 -0.10 -9.40 -1.85
CA LEU A 111 0.57 -8.23 -2.42
C LEU A 111 0.43 -8.24 -3.95
N GLY A 112 -0.07 -7.14 -4.50
CA GLY A 112 -0.06 -6.86 -5.94
C GLY A 112 0.67 -5.57 -6.23
N TYR A 113 1.31 -5.49 -7.38
CA TYR A 113 2.18 -4.36 -7.74
C TYR A 113 1.79 -3.81 -9.10
N PHE A 114 1.83 -2.49 -9.23
CA PHE A 114 1.63 -1.77 -10.48
C PHE A 114 2.66 -0.65 -10.57
N GLU A 115 3.54 -0.72 -11.57
CA GLU A 115 4.54 0.32 -11.80
C GLU A 115 3.94 1.45 -12.65
N VAL A 116 4.15 2.68 -12.18
CA VAL A 116 3.89 3.92 -12.89
C VAL A 116 5.21 4.36 -13.51
N ASP A 117 5.37 4.02 -14.78
CA ASP A 117 6.54 4.37 -15.57
C ASP A 117 6.34 5.75 -16.23
N PRO A 118 7.36 6.63 -16.20
CA PRO A 118 7.30 7.96 -16.85
C PRO A 118 7.00 7.92 -18.36
N GLU A 119 7.24 6.80 -19.04
CA GLU A 119 6.97 6.61 -20.46
C GLU A 119 5.54 6.09 -20.74
N PHE A 120 4.84 5.54 -19.74
CA PHE A 120 3.52 4.91 -19.90
C PHE A 120 2.33 5.90 -19.93
N GLY A 121 2.58 7.17 -19.61
CA GLY A 121 1.54 8.23 -19.61
C GLY A 121 0.64 8.20 -18.37
N GLU A 122 -0.43 9.00 -18.38
CA GLU A 122 -1.31 9.17 -17.21
C GLU A 122 -2.01 7.86 -16.82
N VAL A 123 -1.79 7.41 -15.58
CA VAL A 123 -2.37 6.19 -15.04
C VAL A 123 -3.68 6.49 -14.31
N ALA A 124 -4.75 5.78 -14.66
CA ALA A 124 -6.07 5.94 -14.04
C ALA A 124 -6.40 4.85 -13.00
N LEU A 125 -7.16 5.20 -11.96
CA LEU A 125 -7.60 4.26 -10.90
C LEU A 125 -8.26 2.98 -11.41
N LYS A 126 -9.05 3.09 -12.47
CA LYS A 126 -9.77 1.97 -13.09
C LYS A 126 -8.84 0.91 -13.69
N GLN A 127 -7.58 1.27 -13.98
CA GLN A 127 -6.56 0.35 -14.48
C GLN A 127 -5.75 -0.25 -13.33
N VAL A 128 -5.43 0.56 -12.32
CA VAL A 128 -4.56 0.15 -11.20
C VAL A 128 -5.28 -0.78 -10.24
N LEU A 129 -6.47 -0.42 -9.77
CA LEU A 129 -7.13 -1.15 -8.67
C LEU A 129 -7.45 -2.61 -9.02
N PRO A 130 -8.01 -2.94 -10.21
CA PRO A 130 -8.23 -4.34 -10.57
C PRO A 130 -6.92 -5.12 -10.59
N GLY A 131 -5.87 -4.59 -11.22
CA GLY A 131 -4.59 -5.28 -11.36
C GLY A 131 -3.92 -5.59 -10.02
N ILE A 132 -3.82 -4.61 -9.12
CA ILE A 132 -3.17 -4.83 -7.82
C ILE A 132 -3.99 -5.74 -6.91
N PHE A 133 -5.33 -5.68 -6.95
CA PHE A 133 -6.15 -6.51 -6.07
C PHE A 133 -6.37 -7.93 -6.60
N GLU A 134 -6.46 -8.13 -7.92
CA GLU A 134 -6.45 -9.48 -8.51
C GLU A 134 -5.13 -10.20 -8.22
N ALA A 135 -3.99 -9.53 -8.41
CA ALA A 135 -2.68 -10.08 -8.09
C ALA A 135 -2.52 -10.38 -6.58
N SER A 136 -3.02 -9.48 -5.72
CA SER A 136 -2.97 -9.71 -4.27
C SER A 136 -3.87 -10.88 -3.83
N ALA A 137 -5.02 -11.08 -4.47
CA ALA A 137 -5.98 -12.13 -4.08
C ALA A 137 -5.48 -13.54 -4.45
N GLN A 138 -4.63 -13.68 -5.47
CA GLN A 138 -4.02 -14.95 -5.87
C GLN A 138 -2.94 -15.46 -4.89
N ALA A 139 -2.51 -14.62 -3.94
CA ALA A 139 -1.51 -14.98 -2.94
C ALA A 139 -2.13 -15.65 -1.68
N HIS A 140 -3.46 -15.77 -1.62
CA HIS A 140 -4.21 -16.56 -0.63
C HIS A 140 -4.62 -17.92 -1.22
#